data_AF-A0A3L6NWB4-F1
#
_entry.id   AF-A0A3L6NWB4-F1
#
_cell.length_a   1.000
_cell.length_b   1.000
_cell.length_c   1.000
_cell.angle_alpha   90.00
_cell.angle_beta   90.00
_cell.angle_gamma   90.00
#
_symmetry.space_group_name_H-M   'P 1'
#
loop_
_entity.id
_entity.type
_entity.pdbx_description
1 polymer ?
#
loop_
_entity_poly.entity_id
_entity_poly.type
_entity_poly.pdbx_seq_one_letter_code
_entity_poly.pdbx_strand_id
1 'polypeptide(L)'
;MYLGRITIGSNCSVGMSSIVAPGTNMPPDTCLGFNSSSWEMQDASEEYRDQLPSEKPKPHWVLNLLFTMPLKLIGLFLSAVPWMAGLVGMVTTQGQKVNHKAPLRSSVDWFTQPNRIAYHYLALALGCLFGPFFLFGFVVLVKSVLDCIFGKLKANSRSTVDIWRANLIKTLLPEGKLHRMTSLFGQHYEATSIALRMLGAKIGERVYWPGTGPSIGDYHLIDVGNDVVFGSRSHLVTCDGLGSEKVTIQDRAMIADRVCLLPGVAVGERTTMGSGAVTKRNGSYASDGTYVGSKAGDAVCLSTGSDTKVSRSHIRNMQSEDTLTNDKKFDDEKERPDTQPSITSGSDTEGSDGKGDWAQHLSPFGRAFYLKLAPYHVLGPFAIFCYSTFFTVFTAVYWDVPSVSSIQFVGIMFRSSFPRGMNVWFDLVAIFLTMLAGIAVLSTIQSVLALVIIIGSKWLLMGRRTAGNYDWDKSPYCQRWQIFLGIERLRRHCYKGNGILNLLTGTHWMVIYFKLMGAKIGKDCALFVNGTPSLMFTEPDLITLGDRVVVDDASVVAHINTRGKFDLNRVEIGDRCVLRTGSRLLSGAQMKSDSCLLEHTLIMGGDVVEERRTMQGWPAEEFSGKRI
;
A
#
# COMPACT_ATOMS: atom_id res chain seq x y z
N MET A 1 23.87 6.74 -9.18
CA MET A 1 23.28 5.49 -9.72
C MET A 1 24.40 4.67 -10.32
N TYR A 2 24.52 3.38 -9.98
CA TYR A 2 25.53 2.49 -10.57
C TYR A 2 24.86 1.61 -11.62
N LEU A 3 25.32 1.69 -12.87
CA LEU A 3 24.78 0.94 -14.01
C LEU A 3 25.68 -0.24 -14.36
N GLY A 4 25.99 -1.07 -13.37
CA GLY A 4 26.78 -2.29 -13.55
C GLY A 4 26.03 -3.36 -14.34
N ARG A 5 26.71 -4.03 -15.27
CA ARG A 5 26.12 -5.13 -16.06
C ARG A 5 25.69 -6.27 -15.13
N ILE A 6 24.42 -6.63 -15.17
CA ILE A 6 23.93 -7.85 -14.53
C ILE A 6 24.09 -9.01 -15.52
N THR A 7 24.68 -10.11 -15.07
CA THR A 7 24.78 -11.37 -15.81
C THR A 7 24.05 -12.44 -15.01
N ILE A 8 23.13 -13.16 -15.66
CA ILE A 8 22.35 -14.24 -15.05
C ILE A 8 22.64 -15.51 -15.83
N GLY A 9 23.10 -16.56 -15.15
CA GLY A 9 23.38 -17.87 -15.74
C GLY A 9 22.12 -18.60 -16.19
N SER A 10 22.31 -19.75 -16.84
CA SER A 10 21.21 -20.66 -17.18
C SER A 10 20.53 -21.20 -15.92
N ASN A 11 19.21 -21.44 -15.99
CA ASN A 11 18.42 -22.10 -14.94
C ASN A 11 18.46 -21.44 -13.54
N CYS A 12 18.85 -20.16 -13.48
CA CYS A 12 18.74 -19.35 -12.28
C CYS A 12 17.27 -19.03 -11.97
N SER A 13 16.94 -18.89 -10.68
CA SER A 13 15.62 -18.42 -10.24
C SER A 13 15.78 -17.27 -9.23
N VAL A 14 14.79 -16.36 -9.22
CA VAL A 14 14.79 -15.20 -8.31
C VAL A 14 13.44 -15.16 -7.59
N GLY A 15 13.48 -15.29 -6.27
CA GLY A 15 12.31 -15.22 -5.40
C GLY A 15 11.52 -13.92 -5.54
N MET A 16 10.23 -13.99 -5.19
CA MET A 16 9.37 -12.81 -5.17
C MET A 16 9.90 -11.78 -4.16
N SER A 17 9.86 -10.51 -4.56
CA SER A 17 10.40 -9.36 -3.80
C SER A 17 11.92 -9.34 -3.61
N SER A 18 12.67 -10.22 -4.27
CA SER A 18 14.14 -10.26 -4.19
C SER A 18 14.82 -9.36 -5.22
N ILE A 19 16.01 -8.87 -4.90
CA ILE A 19 16.71 -7.79 -5.64
C ILE A 19 18.07 -8.27 -6.16
N VAL A 20 18.24 -8.25 -7.48
CA VAL A 20 19.55 -8.47 -8.11
C VAL A 20 20.27 -7.13 -8.23
N ALA A 21 21.35 -6.94 -7.48
CA ALA A 21 22.12 -5.71 -7.45
C ALA A 21 22.85 -5.46 -8.80
N PRO A 22 23.03 -4.21 -9.25
CA PRO A 22 23.80 -3.91 -10.46
C PRO A 22 25.25 -4.41 -10.36
N GLY A 23 25.80 -4.95 -11.45
CA GLY A 23 27.13 -5.55 -11.47
C GLY A 23 27.19 -7.02 -11.01
N THR A 24 26.09 -7.59 -10.52
CA THR A 24 26.02 -9.01 -10.14
C THR A 24 26.28 -9.94 -11.33
N ASN A 25 27.12 -10.96 -11.11
CA ASN A 25 27.18 -12.16 -11.95
C ASN A 25 26.61 -13.34 -11.16
N MET A 26 25.38 -13.77 -11.47
CA MET A 26 24.76 -14.96 -10.87
C MET A 26 25.22 -16.21 -11.64
N PRO A 27 25.95 -17.15 -11.02
CA PRO A 27 26.31 -18.42 -11.65
C PRO A 27 25.08 -19.23 -12.11
N PRO A 28 25.21 -20.13 -13.10
CA PRO A 28 24.16 -21.09 -13.44
C PRO A 28 23.56 -21.80 -12.22
N ASP A 29 22.28 -22.16 -12.33
CA ASP A 29 21.51 -22.89 -11.32
C ASP A 29 21.33 -22.15 -9.97
N THR A 30 21.77 -20.89 -9.84
CA THR A 30 21.57 -20.08 -8.62
C THR A 30 20.09 -19.75 -8.40
N CYS A 31 19.55 -20.19 -7.27
CA CYS A 31 18.16 -19.95 -6.88
C CYS A 31 18.10 -19.05 -5.64
N LEU A 32 17.75 -17.77 -5.83
CA LEU A 32 17.58 -16.83 -4.72
C LEU A 32 16.22 -17.01 -4.04
N GLY A 33 16.21 -17.02 -2.70
CA GLY A 33 15.00 -17.11 -1.88
C GLY A 33 14.08 -15.89 -1.98
N PHE A 34 12.96 -15.94 -1.28
CA PHE A 34 11.97 -14.85 -1.19
C PHE A 34 12.49 -13.67 -0.38
N ASN A 35 12.18 -12.44 -0.81
CA ASN A 35 12.60 -11.17 -0.20
C ASN A 35 14.04 -11.26 0.33
N SER A 36 14.97 -11.36 -0.62
CA SER A 36 16.41 -11.54 -0.45
C SER A 36 17.15 -10.70 -1.52
N SER A 37 18.47 -10.80 -1.63
CA SER A 37 19.25 -10.15 -2.70
C SER A 37 20.41 -10.98 -3.23
N SER A 38 21.00 -10.53 -4.33
CA SER A 38 22.26 -11.11 -4.82
C SER A 38 23.48 -10.84 -3.91
N TRP A 39 23.36 -10.02 -2.86
CA TRP A 39 24.36 -9.96 -1.79
C TRP A 39 24.26 -11.15 -0.81
N GLU A 40 23.18 -11.93 -0.92
CA GLU A 40 22.86 -13.09 -0.09
C GLU A 40 22.93 -14.40 -0.89
N MET A 41 23.72 -14.44 -1.99
CA MET A 41 23.88 -15.65 -2.82
C MET A 41 24.40 -16.87 -2.05
N GLN A 42 25.05 -16.68 -0.90
CA GLN A 42 25.42 -17.76 0.04
C GLN A 42 24.22 -18.50 0.63
N ASP A 43 23.05 -17.86 0.71
CA ASP A 43 21.80 -18.44 1.21
C ASP A 43 20.96 -19.06 0.06
N ALA A 44 21.47 -19.06 -1.18
CA ALA A 44 20.77 -19.62 -2.33
C ALA A 44 20.59 -21.14 -2.22
N SER A 45 19.39 -21.63 -2.57
CA SER A 45 19.04 -23.06 -2.50
C SER A 45 18.11 -23.44 -3.63
N GLU A 46 18.36 -24.59 -4.26
CA GLU A 46 17.54 -25.12 -5.37
C GLU A 46 16.07 -25.31 -4.97
N GLU A 47 15.79 -25.56 -3.67
CA GLU A 47 14.42 -25.68 -3.14
C GLU A 47 13.53 -24.47 -3.46
N TYR A 48 14.12 -23.27 -3.61
CA TYR A 48 13.36 -22.07 -3.92
C TYR A 48 12.82 -22.06 -5.36
N ARG A 49 13.40 -22.83 -6.28
CA ARG A 49 12.93 -22.97 -7.67
C ARG A 49 11.47 -23.48 -7.71
N ASP A 50 11.20 -24.57 -6.99
CA ASP A 50 9.87 -25.20 -6.95
C ASP A 50 8.87 -24.45 -6.05
N GLN A 51 9.37 -23.62 -5.13
CA GLN A 51 8.55 -22.78 -4.26
C GLN A 51 8.04 -21.50 -4.96
N LEU A 52 8.44 -21.20 -6.20
CA LEU A 52 7.99 -19.99 -6.90
C LEU A 52 6.49 -20.01 -7.26
N PRO A 53 5.75 -18.90 -7.08
CA PRO A 53 4.37 -18.76 -7.55
C PRO A 53 4.20 -18.75 -9.08
N SER A 54 5.29 -18.77 -9.85
CA SER A 54 5.32 -18.93 -11.31
C SER A 54 5.17 -20.39 -11.76
N GLU A 55 5.69 -21.33 -10.96
CA GLU A 55 5.70 -22.76 -11.24
C GLU A 55 4.41 -23.46 -10.85
N LYS A 56 3.48 -22.74 -10.21
CA LYS A 56 2.14 -23.26 -9.93
C LYS A 56 1.46 -23.79 -11.21
N PRO A 57 0.69 -24.89 -11.11
CA PRO A 57 -0.04 -25.45 -12.24
C PRO A 57 -0.88 -24.41 -13.00
N LYS A 58 -0.68 -24.31 -14.31
CA LYS A 58 -1.42 -23.40 -15.18
C LYS A 58 -2.73 -24.04 -15.63
N PRO A 59 -3.86 -23.30 -15.67
CA PRO A 59 -5.13 -23.84 -16.11
C PRO A 59 -5.09 -24.22 -17.60
N HIS A 60 -5.81 -25.29 -17.97
CA HIS A 60 -5.83 -25.77 -19.35
C HIS A 60 -6.37 -24.70 -20.32
N TRP A 61 -5.66 -24.49 -21.43
CA TRP A 61 -5.92 -23.37 -22.35
C TRP A 61 -7.34 -23.40 -22.94
N VAL A 62 -7.91 -24.59 -23.17
CA VAL A 62 -9.29 -24.75 -23.65
C VAL A 62 -10.31 -24.19 -22.66
N LEU A 63 -10.13 -24.42 -21.35
CA LEU A 63 -11.04 -23.87 -20.32
C LEU A 63 -10.93 -22.34 -20.25
N ASN A 64 -9.72 -21.81 -20.46
CA ASN A 64 -9.52 -20.37 -20.58
C ASN A 64 -10.23 -19.78 -21.81
N LEU A 65 -10.12 -20.43 -22.97
CA LEU A 65 -10.74 -19.96 -24.20
C LEU A 65 -12.27 -20.04 -24.16
N LEU A 66 -12.82 -21.18 -23.72
CA LEU A 66 -14.27 -21.44 -23.76
C LEU A 66 -15.05 -20.82 -22.59
N PHE A 67 -14.43 -20.66 -21.41
CA PHE A 67 -15.13 -20.16 -20.22
C PHE A 67 -14.52 -18.88 -19.66
N THR A 68 -13.20 -18.81 -19.42
CA THR A 68 -12.59 -17.61 -18.82
C THR A 68 -12.77 -16.36 -19.70
N MET A 69 -12.53 -16.46 -21.02
CA MET A 69 -12.62 -15.30 -21.90
C MET A 69 -14.06 -14.78 -22.09
N PRO A 70 -15.09 -15.62 -22.36
CA PRO A 70 -16.47 -15.16 -22.39
C PRO A 70 -16.94 -14.54 -21.06
N LEU A 71 -16.64 -15.17 -19.92
CA LEU A 71 -16.98 -14.61 -18.60
C LEU A 71 -16.27 -13.28 -18.35
N LYS A 72 -15.02 -13.12 -18.80
CA LYS A 72 -14.27 -11.86 -18.71
C LYS A 72 -14.87 -10.76 -19.58
N LEU A 73 -15.34 -11.08 -20.78
CA LEU A 73 -16.04 -10.13 -21.66
C LEU A 73 -17.40 -9.71 -21.07
N ILE A 74 -18.18 -10.66 -20.54
CA ILE A 74 -19.44 -10.38 -19.84
C ILE A 74 -19.19 -9.49 -18.61
N GLY A 75 -18.20 -9.82 -17.77
CA GLY A 75 -17.84 -9.01 -16.61
C GLY A 75 -17.36 -7.61 -16.99
N LEU A 76 -16.62 -7.46 -18.09
CA LEU A 76 -16.22 -6.15 -18.63
C LEU A 76 -17.44 -5.33 -19.08
N PHE A 77 -18.34 -5.94 -19.84
CA PHE A 77 -19.59 -5.31 -20.29
C PHE A 77 -20.46 -4.86 -19.11
N LEU A 78 -20.71 -5.75 -18.14
CA LEU A 78 -21.47 -5.45 -16.93
C LEU A 78 -20.83 -4.32 -16.12
N SER A 79 -19.50 -4.27 -16.01
CA SER A 79 -18.79 -3.17 -15.33
C SER A 79 -18.94 -1.81 -16.04
N ALA A 80 -19.24 -1.81 -17.34
CA ALA A 80 -19.49 -0.62 -18.13
C ALA A 80 -20.97 -0.19 -18.16
N VAL A 81 -21.92 -1.04 -17.73
CA VAL A 81 -23.37 -0.73 -17.76
C VAL A 81 -23.72 0.59 -17.05
N PRO A 82 -23.20 0.89 -15.84
CA PRO A 82 -23.52 2.17 -15.19
C PRO A 82 -22.99 3.40 -15.92
N TRP A 83 -21.84 3.28 -16.60
CA TRP A 83 -21.30 4.34 -17.46
C TRP A 83 -22.17 4.52 -18.72
N MET A 84 -22.52 3.41 -19.40
CA MET A 84 -23.42 3.44 -20.56
C MET A 84 -24.80 4.05 -20.22
N ALA A 85 -25.34 3.75 -19.04
CA ALA A 85 -26.60 4.31 -18.56
C ALA A 85 -26.56 5.85 -18.47
N GLY A 86 -25.45 6.42 -17.98
CA GLY A 86 -25.26 7.88 -17.96
C GLY A 86 -25.19 8.51 -19.34
N LEU A 87 -24.69 7.78 -20.34
CA LEU A 87 -24.62 8.25 -21.73
C LEU A 87 -25.97 8.16 -22.48
N VAL A 88 -26.98 7.47 -21.96
CA VAL A 88 -28.29 7.37 -22.66
C VAL A 88 -28.86 8.76 -22.94
N GLY A 89 -28.86 9.66 -21.97
CA GLY A 89 -29.31 11.05 -22.16
C GLY A 89 -28.46 11.85 -23.16
N MET A 90 -27.18 11.52 -23.31
CA MET A 90 -26.29 12.12 -24.32
C MET A 90 -26.65 11.68 -25.74
N VAL A 91 -27.24 10.49 -25.92
CA VAL A 91 -27.57 9.93 -27.24
C VAL A 91 -29.03 10.21 -27.61
N THR A 92 -29.97 10.18 -26.66
CA THR A 92 -31.40 10.41 -26.93
C THR A 92 -31.77 11.87 -27.12
N THR A 93 -30.95 12.82 -26.63
CA THR A 93 -31.17 14.25 -26.89
C THR A 93 -30.91 14.58 -28.36
N GLN A 94 -31.97 15.00 -29.05
CA GLN A 94 -32.03 15.19 -30.51
C GLN A 94 -30.78 15.91 -31.07
N GLY A 95 -30.13 15.29 -32.06
CA GLY A 95 -28.91 15.83 -32.66
C GLY A 95 -29.17 17.03 -33.57
N GLN A 96 -28.18 17.93 -33.68
CA GLN A 96 -28.15 18.89 -34.78
C GLN A 96 -28.15 18.15 -36.13
N LYS A 97 -28.73 18.75 -37.17
CA LYS A 97 -28.64 18.24 -38.54
C LYS A 97 -27.17 18.10 -38.94
N VAL A 98 -26.69 16.86 -39.07
CA VAL A 98 -25.29 16.57 -39.43
C VAL A 98 -25.03 17.10 -40.84
N ASN A 99 -24.02 17.96 -40.98
CA ASN A 99 -23.62 18.43 -42.30
C ASN A 99 -22.69 17.39 -42.93
N HIS A 100 -23.23 16.57 -43.83
CA HIS A 100 -22.48 15.52 -44.53
C HIS A 100 -21.25 16.03 -45.31
N LYS A 101 -21.16 17.35 -45.60
CA LYS A 101 -19.97 17.96 -46.22
C LYS A 101 -18.82 18.26 -45.24
N ALA A 102 -19.09 18.24 -43.93
CA ALA A 102 -18.10 18.51 -42.87
C ALA A 102 -18.40 17.64 -41.63
N PRO A 103 -18.21 16.30 -41.72
CA PRO A 103 -18.61 15.38 -40.65
C PRO A 103 -17.87 15.62 -39.34
N LEU A 104 -16.54 15.84 -39.38
CA LEU A 104 -15.72 16.02 -38.19
C LEU A 104 -16.10 17.28 -37.38
N ARG A 105 -16.31 18.41 -38.07
CA ARG A 105 -16.77 19.65 -37.42
C ARG A 105 -18.15 19.46 -36.81
N SER A 106 -19.06 18.78 -37.51
CA SER A 106 -20.39 18.44 -36.99
C SER A 106 -20.30 17.58 -35.73
N SER A 107 -19.36 16.63 -35.64
CA SER A 107 -19.13 15.81 -34.44
C SER A 107 -18.56 16.63 -33.26
N VAL A 108 -17.64 17.58 -33.52
CA VAL A 108 -17.11 18.46 -32.48
C VAL A 108 -18.19 19.43 -31.98
N ASP A 109 -18.96 20.06 -32.87
CA ASP A 109 -20.09 20.92 -32.50
C ASP A 109 -21.17 20.14 -31.71
N TRP A 110 -21.42 18.87 -32.06
CA TRP A 110 -22.33 17.99 -31.34
C TRP A 110 -21.86 17.66 -29.93
N PHE A 111 -20.59 17.26 -29.76
CA PHE A 111 -20.04 16.87 -28.45
C PHE A 111 -19.91 18.06 -27.48
N THR A 112 -19.55 19.23 -28.00
CA THR A 112 -19.26 20.44 -27.19
C THR A 112 -20.51 21.15 -26.65
N GLN A 113 -21.70 20.57 -26.82
CA GLN A 113 -22.95 21.10 -26.25
C GLN A 113 -22.96 20.92 -24.71
N PRO A 114 -23.34 21.95 -23.91
CA PRO A 114 -23.27 21.89 -22.44
C PRO A 114 -24.03 20.72 -21.81
N ASN A 115 -25.18 20.35 -22.37
CA ASN A 115 -25.96 19.19 -21.93
C ASN A 115 -25.22 17.85 -22.15
N ARG A 116 -24.51 17.67 -23.28
CA ARG A 116 -23.74 16.45 -23.55
C ARG A 116 -22.51 16.34 -22.67
N ILE A 117 -21.84 17.46 -22.40
CA ILE A 117 -20.75 17.54 -21.42
C ILE A 117 -21.26 17.14 -20.02
N ALA A 118 -22.44 17.59 -19.61
CA ALA A 118 -23.04 17.19 -18.34
C ALA A 118 -23.35 15.68 -18.28
N TYR A 119 -23.91 15.08 -19.35
CA TYR A 119 -24.14 13.64 -19.43
C TYR A 119 -22.84 12.82 -19.46
N HIS A 120 -21.77 13.33 -20.09
CA HIS A 120 -20.44 12.69 -20.06
C HIS A 120 -19.87 12.62 -18.64
N TYR A 121 -19.93 13.71 -17.87
CA TYR A 121 -19.52 13.69 -16.45
C TYR A 121 -20.44 12.84 -15.58
N LEU A 122 -21.75 12.80 -15.86
CA LEU A 122 -22.68 11.88 -15.19
C LEU A 122 -22.29 10.41 -15.45
N ALA A 123 -21.99 10.04 -16.69
CA ALA A 123 -21.52 8.71 -17.05
C ALA A 123 -20.20 8.35 -16.36
N LEU A 124 -19.25 9.29 -16.32
CA LEU A 124 -17.98 9.12 -15.59
C LEU A 124 -18.21 8.86 -14.09
N ALA A 125 -19.10 9.64 -13.46
CA ALA A 125 -19.46 9.46 -12.06
C ALA A 125 -20.13 8.10 -11.82
N LEU A 126 -21.19 7.76 -12.57
CA LEU A 126 -21.89 6.47 -12.45
C LEU A 126 -20.95 5.27 -12.69
N GLY A 127 -20.06 5.36 -13.67
CA GLY A 127 -19.04 4.34 -13.94
C GLY A 127 -18.04 4.16 -12.80
N CYS A 128 -17.62 5.25 -12.15
CA CYS A 128 -16.75 5.19 -10.98
C CYS A 128 -17.44 4.66 -9.72
N LEU A 129 -18.72 5.04 -9.53
CA LEU A 129 -19.53 4.67 -8.36
C LEU A 129 -19.97 3.20 -8.41
N PHE A 130 -20.61 2.78 -9.50
CA PHE A 130 -21.34 1.51 -9.55
C PHE A 130 -20.63 0.43 -10.38
N GLY A 131 -19.80 0.80 -11.35
CA GLY A 131 -19.08 -0.15 -12.21
C GLY A 131 -18.27 -1.22 -11.45
N PRO A 132 -17.53 -0.88 -10.37
CA PRO A 132 -16.82 -1.87 -9.55
C PRO A 132 -17.76 -2.88 -8.87
N PHE A 133 -18.93 -2.44 -8.39
CA PHE A 133 -19.92 -3.32 -7.74
C PHE A 133 -20.59 -4.28 -8.72
N PHE A 134 -20.90 -3.82 -9.94
CA PHE A 134 -21.44 -4.68 -10.99
C PHE A 134 -20.47 -5.83 -11.33
N LEU A 135 -19.18 -5.53 -11.44
CA LEU A 135 -18.15 -6.56 -11.62
C LEU A 135 -18.05 -7.49 -10.42
N PHE A 136 -18.00 -6.95 -9.20
CA PHE A 136 -17.87 -7.75 -7.98
C PHE A 136 -19.07 -8.70 -7.79
N GLY A 137 -20.30 -8.19 -7.94
CA GLY A 137 -21.52 -8.99 -7.87
C GLY A 137 -21.55 -10.10 -8.92
N PHE A 138 -21.13 -9.81 -10.15
CA PHE A 138 -20.98 -10.83 -11.20
C PHE A 138 -19.95 -11.92 -10.82
N VAL A 139 -18.79 -11.55 -10.27
CA VAL A 139 -17.76 -12.52 -9.87
C VAL A 139 -18.21 -13.38 -8.68
N VAL A 140 -18.90 -12.79 -7.70
CA VAL A 140 -19.52 -13.55 -6.60
C VAL A 140 -20.60 -14.51 -7.13
N LEU A 141 -21.42 -14.08 -8.09
CA LEU A 141 -22.43 -14.94 -8.72
C LEU A 141 -21.77 -16.12 -9.46
N VAL A 142 -20.78 -15.85 -10.32
CA VAL A 142 -20.01 -16.89 -11.03
C VAL A 142 -19.36 -17.87 -10.05
N LYS A 143 -18.70 -17.37 -9.00
CA LYS A 143 -18.13 -18.21 -7.93
C LYS A 143 -19.20 -19.08 -7.29
N SER A 144 -20.34 -18.51 -6.90
CA SER A 144 -21.39 -19.21 -6.16
C SER A 144 -22.06 -20.29 -7.00
N VAL A 145 -22.26 -20.05 -8.30
CA VAL A 145 -22.73 -21.04 -9.27
C VAL A 145 -21.72 -22.18 -9.42
N LEU A 146 -20.42 -21.88 -9.57
CA LEU A 146 -19.37 -22.90 -9.69
C LEU A 146 -19.20 -23.72 -8.40
N ASP A 147 -19.31 -23.11 -7.22
CA ASP A 147 -19.29 -23.81 -5.93
C ASP A 147 -20.54 -24.67 -5.70
N CYS A 148 -21.67 -24.31 -6.28
CA CYS A 148 -22.89 -25.12 -6.29
C CYS A 148 -22.76 -26.36 -7.19
N ILE A 149 -22.17 -26.20 -8.38
CA ILE A 149 -21.99 -27.29 -9.36
C ILE A 149 -20.86 -28.26 -8.96
N PHE A 150 -19.73 -27.74 -8.49
CA PHE A 150 -18.50 -28.52 -8.27
C PHE A 150 -18.10 -28.66 -6.79
N GLY A 151 -18.90 -28.16 -5.85
CA GLY A 151 -18.56 -28.10 -4.42
C GLY A 151 -17.48 -27.07 -4.10
N LYS A 152 -17.20 -26.81 -2.82
CA LYS A 152 -16.19 -25.82 -2.40
C LYS A 152 -14.76 -26.29 -2.72
N LEU A 153 -13.92 -25.37 -3.22
CA LEU A 153 -12.48 -25.60 -3.44
C LEU A 153 -11.76 -25.96 -2.14
N LYS A 154 -10.72 -26.81 -2.25
CA LYS A 154 -9.90 -27.31 -1.13
C LYS A 154 -8.40 -27.14 -1.43
N ALA A 155 -7.60 -27.18 -0.37
CA ALA A 155 -6.14 -27.28 -0.46
C ALA A 155 -5.71 -28.54 -1.24
N ASN A 156 -4.58 -28.45 -1.94
CA ASN A 156 -3.97 -29.49 -2.79
C ASN A 156 -4.91 -30.13 -3.84
N SER A 157 -5.95 -29.42 -4.30
CA SER A 157 -6.78 -29.85 -5.44
C SER A 157 -5.93 -30.00 -6.72
N ARG A 158 -5.70 -31.25 -7.15
CA ARG A 158 -5.00 -31.60 -8.41
C ARG A 158 -5.91 -31.60 -9.66
N SER A 159 -7.21 -31.32 -9.50
CA SER A 159 -8.17 -31.31 -10.61
C SER A 159 -7.94 -30.11 -11.54
N THR A 160 -7.88 -30.37 -12.85
CA THR A 160 -7.81 -29.33 -13.89
C THR A 160 -8.93 -28.29 -13.78
N VAL A 161 -10.11 -28.71 -13.33
CA VAL A 161 -11.28 -27.83 -13.13
C VAL A 161 -11.05 -26.92 -11.91
N ASP A 162 -10.48 -27.43 -10.82
CA ASP A 162 -10.23 -26.62 -9.62
C ASP A 162 -9.10 -25.61 -9.83
N ILE A 163 -8.03 -26.02 -10.53
CA ILE A 163 -6.93 -25.12 -10.96
C ILE A 163 -7.48 -23.99 -11.84
N TRP A 164 -8.39 -24.32 -12.76
CA TRP A 164 -9.10 -23.32 -13.57
C TRP A 164 -10.00 -22.40 -12.74
N ARG A 165 -10.81 -22.93 -11.82
CA ARG A 165 -11.71 -22.15 -10.94
C ARG A 165 -10.93 -21.17 -10.06
N ALA A 166 -9.82 -21.61 -9.46
CA ALA A 166 -8.95 -20.76 -8.65
C ALA A 166 -8.37 -19.60 -9.47
N ASN A 167 -7.90 -19.87 -10.69
CA ASN A 167 -7.37 -18.86 -11.61
C ASN A 167 -8.46 -17.91 -12.15
N LEU A 168 -9.67 -18.44 -12.42
CA LEU A 168 -10.80 -17.69 -12.97
C LEU A 168 -11.13 -16.47 -12.10
N ILE A 169 -11.27 -16.63 -10.78
CA ILE A 169 -11.66 -15.54 -9.88
C ILE A 169 -10.64 -14.38 -9.94
N LYS A 170 -9.34 -14.69 -9.91
CA LYS A 170 -8.25 -13.70 -10.07
C LYS A 170 -8.27 -13.04 -11.45
N THR A 171 -8.62 -13.77 -12.50
CA THR A 171 -8.69 -13.24 -13.87
C THR A 171 -9.89 -12.31 -14.09
N LEU A 172 -11.04 -12.62 -13.48
CA LEU A 172 -12.24 -11.77 -13.55
C LEU A 172 -12.11 -10.52 -12.66
N LEU A 173 -11.62 -10.69 -11.43
CA LEU A 173 -11.42 -9.64 -10.44
C LEU A 173 -9.95 -9.60 -9.96
N PRO A 174 -9.03 -8.99 -10.74
CA PRO A 174 -7.68 -8.70 -10.28
C PRO A 174 -7.69 -7.79 -9.05
N GLU A 175 -6.68 -7.92 -8.18
CA GLU A 175 -6.59 -7.22 -6.88
C GLU A 175 -6.83 -5.72 -6.98
N GLY A 176 -6.25 -5.03 -7.98
CA GLY A 176 -6.45 -3.60 -8.19
C GLY A 176 -7.89 -3.19 -8.48
N LYS A 177 -8.74 -4.09 -9.03
CA LYS A 177 -10.17 -3.84 -9.20
C LYS A 177 -10.96 -4.04 -7.90
N LEU A 178 -10.62 -5.06 -7.12
CA LEU A 178 -11.19 -5.27 -5.78
C LEU A 178 -10.85 -4.09 -4.87
N HIS A 179 -9.59 -3.68 -4.84
CA HIS A 179 -9.09 -2.52 -4.09
C HIS A 179 -9.77 -1.21 -4.52
N ARG A 180 -9.99 -0.99 -5.82
CA ARG A 180 -10.77 0.16 -6.30
C ARG A 180 -12.18 0.18 -5.70
N MET A 181 -12.86 -0.97 -5.62
CA MET A 181 -14.19 -1.07 -4.99
C MET A 181 -14.12 -0.80 -3.47
N THR A 182 -13.25 -1.49 -2.74
CA THR A 182 -13.18 -1.35 -1.27
C THR A 182 -12.72 0.06 -0.86
N SER A 183 -11.90 0.72 -1.67
CA SER A 183 -11.46 2.12 -1.45
C SER A 183 -12.60 3.15 -1.40
N LEU A 184 -13.82 2.80 -1.80
CA LEU A 184 -15.03 3.63 -1.68
C LEU A 184 -15.59 3.64 -0.25
N PHE A 185 -15.41 2.56 0.53
CA PHE A 185 -15.82 2.47 1.94
C PHE A 185 -14.71 2.88 2.92
N GLY A 186 -13.59 3.38 2.41
CA GLY A 186 -12.32 3.47 3.13
C GLY A 186 -11.61 2.11 3.23
N GLN A 187 -10.29 2.13 3.23
CA GLN A 187 -9.50 0.90 2.99
C GLN A 187 -9.44 -0.04 4.21
N HIS A 188 -9.59 0.51 5.42
CA HIS A 188 -9.28 -0.16 6.69
C HIS A 188 -10.45 -0.92 7.34
N TYR A 189 -11.64 -0.93 6.71
CA TYR A 189 -12.89 -1.21 7.40
C TYR A 189 -13.57 -2.52 6.97
N GLU A 190 -14.59 -2.93 7.73
CA GLU A 190 -15.29 -4.22 7.64
C GLU A 190 -15.84 -4.56 6.25
N ALA A 191 -16.11 -3.57 5.40
CA ALA A 191 -16.52 -3.80 4.00
C ALA A 191 -15.50 -4.65 3.21
N THR A 192 -14.20 -4.49 3.47
CA THR A 192 -13.13 -5.32 2.87
C THR A 192 -13.22 -6.77 3.37
N SER A 193 -13.41 -6.97 4.68
CA SER A 193 -13.60 -8.28 5.29
C SER A 193 -14.83 -9.02 4.74
N ILE A 194 -15.96 -8.31 4.58
CA ILE A 194 -17.17 -8.86 3.95
C ILE A 194 -16.89 -9.26 2.50
N ALA A 195 -16.24 -8.41 1.71
CA ALA A 195 -15.94 -8.72 0.31
C ALA A 195 -15.05 -9.96 0.15
N LEU A 196 -14.02 -10.11 1.01
CA LEU A 196 -13.14 -11.28 1.02
C LEU A 196 -13.86 -12.55 1.48
N ARG A 197 -14.78 -12.46 2.46
CA ARG A 197 -15.67 -13.57 2.86
C ARG A 197 -16.55 -14.06 1.71
N MET A 198 -17.13 -13.14 0.92
CA MET A 198 -17.92 -13.51 -0.27
C MET A 198 -17.07 -14.18 -1.36
N LEU A 199 -15.79 -13.78 -1.49
CA LEU A 199 -14.81 -14.44 -2.37
C LEU A 199 -14.29 -15.80 -1.82
N GLY A 200 -14.70 -16.18 -0.61
CA GLY A 200 -14.48 -17.53 -0.05
C GLY A 200 -13.41 -17.61 1.04
N ALA A 201 -12.78 -16.49 1.42
CA ALA A 201 -11.83 -16.46 2.52
C ALA A 201 -12.54 -16.59 3.89
N LYS A 202 -11.86 -17.17 4.87
CA LYS A 202 -12.27 -17.09 6.27
C LYS A 202 -11.58 -15.88 6.88
N ILE A 203 -12.38 -14.88 7.23
CA ILE A 203 -11.90 -13.63 7.84
C ILE A 203 -12.74 -13.39 9.10
N GLY A 204 -12.08 -13.21 10.24
CA GLY A 204 -12.67 -12.83 11.51
C GLY A 204 -13.14 -11.38 11.53
N GLU A 205 -13.56 -10.92 12.71
CA GLU A 205 -14.05 -9.56 12.90
C GLU A 205 -12.92 -8.57 13.14
N ARG A 206 -13.18 -7.28 12.85
CA ARG A 206 -12.30 -6.14 13.23
C ARG A 206 -10.88 -6.20 12.65
N VAL A 207 -10.69 -6.94 11.56
CA VAL A 207 -9.42 -7.01 10.82
C VAL A 207 -9.10 -5.65 10.19
N TYR A 208 -7.91 -5.13 10.48
CA TYR A 208 -7.40 -3.88 9.92
C TYR A 208 -6.63 -4.18 8.63
N TRP A 209 -7.19 -3.73 7.50
CA TRP A 209 -6.59 -3.87 6.17
C TRP A 209 -5.71 -2.65 5.83
N PRO A 210 -4.62 -2.78 5.04
CA PRO A 210 -3.74 -1.66 4.74
C PRO A 210 -4.23 -0.86 3.53
N GLY A 211 -3.60 0.30 3.29
CA GLY A 211 -3.94 1.12 2.12
C GLY A 211 -3.47 0.55 0.77
N THR A 212 -2.54 -0.41 0.78
CA THR A 212 -2.06 -1.13 -0.42
C THR A 212 -1.72 -2.59 -0.07
N GLY A 213 -2.25 -3.54 -0.83
CA GLY A 213 -2.20 -4.97 -0.47
C GLY A 213 -3.17 -5.33 0.67
N PRO A 214 -2.95 -6.47 1.38
CA PRO A 214 -2.05 -7.55 0.98
C PRO A 214 -2.36 -8.06 -0.43
N SER A 215 -1.36 -8.54 -1.17
CA SER A 215 -1.65 -9.39 -2.33
C SER A 215 -2.06 -10.76 -1.82
N ILE A 216 -3.20 -11.27 -2.27
CA ILE A 216 -3.74 -12.54 -1.79
C ILE A 216 -3.61 -13.57 -2.91
N GLY A 217 -3.09 -14.74 -2.54
CA GLY A 217 -3.20 -15.96 -3.32
C GLY A 217 -4.66 -16.35 -3.49
N ASP A 218 -4.98 -17.60 -3.23
CA ASP A 218 -6.32 -18.13 -3.47
C ASP A 218 -7.19 -17.89 -2.24
N TYR A 219 -8.21 -17.03 -2.37
CA TYR A 219 -9.03 -16.56 -1.25
C TYR A 219 -9.53 -17.70 -0.35
N HIS A 220 -9.93 -18.84 -0.91
CA HIS A 220 -10.41 -20.02 -0.18
C HIS A 220 -9.36 -20.74 0.68
N LEU A 221 -8.07 -20.40 0.55
CA LEU A 221 -6.94 -20.91 1.32
C LEU A 221 -6.44 -19.92 2.38
N ILE A 222 -7.18 -18.83 2.61
CA ILE A 222 -6.87 -17.84 3.65
C ILE A 222 -7.81 -18.01 4.85
N ASP A 223 -7.21 -18.06 6.04
CA ASP A 223 -7.91 -18.04 7.32
C ASP A 223 -7.26 -17.01 8.25
N VAL A 224 -8.02 -15.98 8.60
CA VAL A 224 -7.59 -14.84 9.40
C VAL A 224 -8.51 -14.74 10.61
N GLY A 225 -7.92 -14.71 11.80
CA GLY A 225 -8.61 -14.52 13.07
C GLY A 225 -9.16 -13.11 13.28
N ASN A 226 -9.65 -12.86 14.48
CA ASN A 226 -10.20 -11.57 14.89
C ASN A 226 -9.08 -10.56 15.21
N ASP A 227 -9.35 -9.26 15.02
CA ASP A 227 -8.46 -8.15 15.43
C ASP A 227 -7.03 -8.22 14.84
N VAL A 228 -6.85 -8.94 13.72
CA VAL A 228 -5.59 -9.03 12.97
C VAL A 228 -5.29 -7.70 12.27
N VAL A 229 -4.02 -7.29 12.26
CA VAL A 229 -3.59 -6.03 11.64
C VAL A 229 -2.60 -6.29 10.51
N PHE A 230 -2.96 -5.86 9.30
CA PHE A 230 -2.11 -5.96 8.11
C PHE A 230 -1.42 -4.63 7.78
N GLY A 231 -0.13 -4.71 7.47
CA GLY A 231 0.71 -3.66 6.90
C GLY A 231 0.78 -3.76 5.37
N SER A 232 1.28 -2.68 4.76
CA SER A 232 1.21 -2.47 3.31
C SER A 232 2.18 -3.35 2.53
N ARG A 233 1.75 -3.78 1.32
CA ARG A 233 2.55 -4.61 0.39
C ARG A 233 2.98 -5.96 0.97
N SER A 234 2.24 -6.49 1.94
CA SER A 234 2.38 -7.88 2.38
C SER A 234 1.85 -8.84 1.30
N HIS A 235 2.40 -10.06 1.28
CA HIS A 235 2.08 -11.10 0.30
C HIS A 235 1.63 -12.38 1.02
N LEU A 236 0.45 -12.89 0.69
CA LEU A 236 -0.12 -14.12 1.23
C LEU A 236 -0.10 -15.19 0.13
N VAL A 237 1.02 -15.90 0.01
CA VAL A 237 1.23 -16.94 -1.00
C VAL A 237 0.58 -18.24 -0.51
N THR A 238 -0.38 -18.74 -1.29
CA THR A 238 -1.12 -19.98 -0.98
C THR A 238 -0.76 -21.13 -1.91
N CYS A 239 -0.11 -20.85 -3.04
CA CYS A 239 0.15 -21.80 -4.12
C CYS A 239 1.51 -21.52 -4.77
N ASP A 240 2.29 -22.58 -4.96
CA ASP A 240 3.58 -22.63 -5.63
C ASP A 240 3.68 -23.89 -6.53
N GLY A 241 4.87 -24.26 -7.00
CA GLY A 241 5.09 -25.49 -7.77
C GLY A 241 4.93 -26.77 -6.94
N LEU A 242 5.15 -26.71 -5.62
CA LEU A 242 5.01 -27.86 -4.72
C LEU A 242 3.54 -28.21 -4.41
N GLY A 243 2.65 -27.22 -4.35
CA GLY A 243 1.22 -27.46 -4.13
C GLY A 243 0.43 -26.23 -3.71
N SER A 244 -0.74 -26.46 -3.11
CA SER A 244 -1.61 -25.39 -2.62
C SER A 244 -2.03 -25.64 -1.18
N GLU A 245 -1.58 -24.77 -0.28
CA GLU A 245 -1.74 -24.92 1.17
C GLU A 245 -2.38 -23.69 1.80
N LYS A 246 -2.99 -23.92 2.96
CA LYS A 246 -3.74 -22.92 3.70
C LYS A 246 -2.80 -22.02 4.51
N VAL A 247 -2.93 -20.71 4.37
CA VAL A 247 -2.27 -19.72 5.25
C VAL A 247 -3.23 -19.40 6.39
N THR A 248 -2.79 -19.61 7.63
CA THR A 248 -3.59 -19.39 8.83
C THR A 248 -2.92 -18.34 9.72
N ILE A 249 -3.66 -17.28 10.04
CA ILE A 249 -3.22 -16.19 10.92
C ILE A 249 -4.21 -16.14 12.09
N GLN A 250 -3.76 -16.43 13.31
CA GLN A 250 -4.61 -16.43 14.49
C GLN A 250 -4.95 -15.01 14.99
N ASP A 251 -5.86 -14.93 15.95
CA ASP A 251 -6.38 -13.68 16.50
C ASP A 251 -5.27 -12.73 16.96
N ARG A 252 -5.54 -11.42 16.87
CA ARG A 252 -4.70 -10.32 17.38
C ARG A 252 -3.27 -10.25 16.80
N ALA A 253 -2.92 -11.07 15.81
CA ALA A 253 -1.63 -11.07 15.16
C ALA A 253 -1.38 -9.78 14.34
N MET A 254 -0.10 -9.43 14.18
CA MET A 254 0.36 -8.31 13.36
C MET A 254 1.16 -8.86 12.17
N ILE A 255 0.69 -8.60 10.95
CA ILE A 255 1.38 -8.91 9.70
C ILE A 255 1.85 -7.60 9.10
N ALA A 256 3.08 -7.17 9.40
CA ALA A 256 3.56 -5.84 9.05
C ALA A 256 3.86 -5.62 7.55
N ASP A 257 4.38 -4.44 7.24
CA ASP A 257 4.77 -4.03 5.90
C ASP A 257 5.73 -5.04 5.22
N ARG A 258 5.40 -5.46 3.99
CA ARG A 258 6.21 -6.37 3.15
C ARG A 258 6.42 -7.79 3.70
N VAL A 259 5.66 -8.23 4.70
CA VAL A 259 5.70 -9.64 5.14
C VAL A 259 5.28 -10.57 4.00
N CYS A 260 6.04 -11.64 3.78
CA CYS A 260 5.71 -12.70 2.82
C CYS A 260 5.37 -13.98 3.57
N LEU A 261 4.08 -14.29 3.64
CA LEU A 261 3.58 -15.55 4.17
C LEU A 261 3.57 -16.61 3.06
N LEU A 262 4.29 -17.70 3.25
CA LEU A 262 4.36 -18.83 2.31
C LEU A 262 3.28 -19.88 2.60
N PRO A 263 3.01 -20.82 1.67
CA PRO A 263 1.90 -21.75 1.84
C PRO A 263 2.06 -22.66 3.08
N GLY A 264 0.94 -23.00 3.72
CA GLY A 264 0.89 -23.90 4.87
C GLY A 264 1.30 -23.28 6.20
N VAL A 265 1.62 -21.98 6.20
CA VAL A 265 2.09 -21.26 7.39
C VAL A 265 0.98 -21.05 8.41
N ALA A 266 1.33 -21.25 9.69
CA ALA A 266 0.51 -20.93 10.84
C ALA A 266 1.18 -19.83 11.70
N VAL A 267 0.59 -18.62 11.69
CA VAL A 267 0.99 -17.52 12.59
C VAL A 267 0.12 -17.58 13.85
N GLY A 268 0.78 -17.72 15.00
CA GLY A 268 0.14 -17.84 16.32
C GLY A 268 -0.56 -16.58 16.81
N GLU A 269 -1.27 -16.73 17.94
CA GLU A 269 -2.06 -15.67 18.54
C GLU A 269 -1.17 -14.53 19.04
N ARG A 270 -1.55 -13.28 18.78
CA ARG A 270 -0.77 -12.06 19.16
C ARG A 270 0.66 -11.99 18.58
N THR A 271 1.07 -12.93 17.74
CA THR A 271 2.39 -12.95 17.08
C THR A 271 2.58 -11.72 16.21
N THR A 272 3.79 -11.16 16.21
CA THR A 272 4.16 -10.03 15.36
C THR A 272 5.17 -10.48 14.30
N MET A 273 4.70 -10.59 13.07
CA MET A 273 5.55 -10.65 11.87
C MET A 273 5.89 -9.20 11.47
N GLY A 274 7.07 -8.73 11.87
CA GLY A 274 7.59 -7.38 11.60
C GLY A 274 8.01 -7.17 10.14
N SER A 275 8.57 -6.00 9.83
CA SER A 275 8.67 -5.58 8.42
C SER A 275 9.58 -6.48 7.58
N GLY A 276 9.10 -6.88 6.41
CA GLY A 276 9.80 -7.77 5.49
C GLY A 276 10.02 -9.18 6.04
N ALA A 277 9.24 -9.62 7.04
CA ALA A 277 9.37 -10.99 7.54
C ALA A 277 9.00 -12.02 6.45
N VAL A 278 9.86 -13.00 6.22
CA VAL A 278 9.59 -14.13 5.31
C VAL A 278 9.38 -15.37 6.15
N THR A 279 8.30 -16.10 5.91
CA THR A 279 8.05 -17.37 6.60
C THR A 279 8.45 -18.56 5.75
N LYS A 280 9.10 -19.57 6.30
CA LYS A 280 9.28 -20.86 5.65
C LYS A 280 7.94 -21.55 5.34
N ARG A 281 7.85 -22.25 4.19
CA ARG A 281 6.69 -23.08 3.82
C ARG A 281 6.38 -24.11 4.93
N ASN A 282 5.10 -24.30 5.26
CA ASN A 282 4.64 -25.13 6.39
C ASN A 282 5.19 -24.71 7.77
N GLY A 283 5.76 -23.51 7.90
CA GLY A 283 6.30 -22.99 9.16
C GLY A 283 5.23 -22.64 10.20
N SER A 284 5.56 -22.80 11.48
CA SER A 284 4.70 -22.44 12.61
C SER A 284 5.39 -21.42 13.49
N TYR A 285 4.74 -20.27 13.70
CA TYR A 285 5.28 -19.12 14.43
C TYR A 285 4.53 -19.00 15.75
N ALA A 286 5.26 -19.11 16.86
CA ALA A 286 4.67 -19.23 18.19
C ALA A 286 3.89 -17.96 18.59
N SER A 287 2.79 -18.18 19.32
CA SER A 287 2.00 -17.11 19.94
C SER A 287 2.87 -16.21 20.81
N ASP A 288 2.53 -14.92 20.87
CA ASP A 288 3.31 -13.85 21.52
C ASP A 288 4.76 -13.66 20.99
N GLY A 289 5.19 -14.41 19.96
CA GLY A 289 6.50 -14.25 19.34
C GLY A 289 6.62 -12.99 18.49
N THR A 290 7.84 -12.44 18.40
CA THR A 290 8.19 -11.36 17.46
C THR A 290 9.23 -11.88 16.47
N TYR A 291 8.90 -11.82 15.18
CA TYR A 291 9.73 -12.31 14.08
C TYR A 291 9.93 -11.19 13.06
N VAL A 292 11.14 -10.98 12.57
CA VAL A 292 11.45 -9.92 11.61
C VAL A 292 12.31 -10.44 10.47
N GLY A 293 12.12 -9.86 9.29
CA GLY A 293 13.04 -10.03 8.19
C GLY A 293 13.19 -11.41 7.56
N SER A 294 14.32 -11.62 6.87
CA SER A 294 14.62 -12.78 6.04
C SER A 294 16.12 -13.06 6.14
N LYS A 295 16.47 -14.22 6.68
CA LYS A 295 17.84 -14.75 6.76
C LYS A 295 17.77 -16.25 6.49
N ALA A 296 18.57 -16.78 5.55
CA ALA A 296 18.46 -18.16 5.07
C ALA A 296 17.02 -18.61 4.68
N GLY A 297 16.21 -17.68 4.17
CA GLY A 297 14.83 -17.93 3.72
C GLY A 297 13.77 -18.10 4.82
N ASP A 298 14.05 -17.70 6.06
CA ASP A 298 13.06 -17.65 7.16
C ASP A 298 13.24 -16.37 8.01
N ALA A 299 12.28 -16.10 8.89
CA ALA A 299 12.27 -14.89 9.71
C ALA A 299 13.11 -15.03 10.98
N VAL A 300 13.84 -13.98 11.32
CA VAL A 300 14.65 -13.91 12.54
C VAL A 300 13.73 -13.69 13.74
N CYS A 301 13.72 -14.62 14.69
CA CYS A 301 12.99 -14.46 15.95
C CYS A 301 13.75 -13.49 16.88
N LEU A 302 13.09 -12.42 17.31
CA LEU A 302 13.63 -11.45 18.28
C LEU A 302 13.27 -11.78 19.73
N SER A 303 12.10 -12.39 19.94
CA SER A 303 11.61 -12.76 21.28
C SER A 303 10.56 -13.86 21.19
N THR A 304 10.58 -14.77 22.15
CA THR A 304 9.50 -15.74 22.39
C THR A 304 8.68 -15.34 23.60
N GLY A 305 7.39 -15.68 23.65
CA GLY A 305 6.50 -15.27 24.76
C GLY A 305 6.96 -15.70 26.16
N SER A 306 7.84 -16.72 26.24
CA SER A 306 8.52 -17.19 27.45
C SER A 306 9.44 -16.14 28.10
N ASP A 307 10.15 -15.35 27.31
CA ASP A 307 11.20 -14.43 27.80
C ASP A 307 10.60 -13.27 28.63
N THR A 308 9.34 -12.94 28.37
CA THR A 308 8.57 -11.87 29.02
C THR A 308 8.32 -12.07 30.52
N LYS A 309 8.62 -13.24 31.11
CA LYS A 309 8.53 -13.44 32.56
C LYS A 309 9.76 -12.94 33.33
N VAL A 310 10.92 -12.78 32.68
CA VAL A 310 12.14 -12.29 33.33
C VAL A 310 12.39 -10.81 33.02
N SER A 311 12.04 -10.33 31.82
CA SER A 311 12.35 -8.95 31.38
C SER A 311 11.36 -7.85 31.83
N ARG A 312 10.35 -8.17 32.66
CA ARG A 312 9.36 -7.16 33.13
C ARG A 312 9.91 -6.15 34.15
N SER A 313 11.13 -6.31 34.65
CA SER A 313 11.78 -5.40 35.60
C SER A 313 12.56 -4.25 34.95
N HIS A 314 12.99 -4.37 33.68
CA HIS A 314 13.91 -3.39 33.05
C HIS A 314 13.31 -2.53 31.94
N ILE A 315 12.01 -2.64 31.64
CA ILE A 315 11.31 -1.76 30.70
C ILE A 315 10.15 -1.04 31.41
N ARG A 316 10.52 -0.18 32.37
CA ARG A 316 9.64 0.84 32.94
C ARG A 316 10.41 2.16 33.06
N ASN A 317 9.79 3.23 32.56
CA ASN A 317 10.23 4.62 32.63
C ASN A 317 11.58 4.95 31.98
N MET A 318 11.53 5.17 30.66
CA MET A 318 12.33 6.24 30.05
C MET A 318 11.35 7.36 29.65
N GLN A 319 10.93 8.14 30.67
CA GLN A 319 10.14 9.34 30.44
C GLN A 319 11.08 10.44 29.92
N SER A 320 10.64 11.12 28.86
CA SER A 320 11.41 12.16 28.19
C SER A 320 11.18 13.52 28.84
N GLU A 321 11.75 13.73 30.02
CA GLU A 321 11.89 15.03 30.67
C GLU A 321 13.12 14.94 31.59
N ASP A 322 14.24 15.47 31.11
CA ASP A 322 15.33 16.11 31.86
C ASP A 322 16.58 16.24 30.97
N THR A 323 16.74 17.41 30.38
CA THR A 323 18.01 17.92 29.87
C THR A 323 17.97 19.41 30.14
N LEU A 324 18.99 19.95 30.82
CA LEU A 324 18.99 21.24 31.55
C LEU A 324 18.21 21.09 32.89
N THR A 325 18.72 21.41 34.08
CA THR A 325 19.88 22.26 34.49
C THR A 325 20.61 21.72 35.73
N ASN A 326 21.89 22.10 35.92
CA ASN A 326 22.57 22.02 37.22
C ASN A 326 21.87 22.93 38.25
N ASP A 327 21.63 22.45 39.48
CA ASP A 327 22.29 23.02 40.67
C ASP A 327 22.13 22.15 41.93
N LYS A 328 23.02 22.35 42.92
CA LYS A 328 23.13 21.52 44.15
C LYS A 328 22.24 22.04 45.30
N LYS A 329 21.72 21.13 46.14
CA LYS A 329 21.85 21.17 47.62
C LYS A 329 21.37 19.89 48.33
N PHE A 330 21.87 19.71 49.57
CA PHE A 330 21.56 18.63 50.53
C PHE A 330 20.25 18.91 51.30
N ASP A 331 19.61 17.87 51.85
CA ASP A 331 19.54 17.61 53.32
C ASP A 331 18.76 16.31 53.65
N ASP A 332 18.83 15.87 54.93
CA ASP A 332 18.65 14.50 55.46
C ASP A 332 17.24 14.12 56.02
N GLU A 333 17.14 12.86 56.52
CA GLU A 333 16.11 12.26 57.42
C GLU A 333 14.82 11.64 56.77
N LYS A 334 14.18 10.54 57.25
CA LYS A 334 14.42 9.58 58.38
C LYS A 334 13.66 8.24 58.21
N GLU A 335 13.88 7.32 59.15
CA GLU A 335 13.36 5.92 59.27
C GLU A 335 11.94 5.77 59.93
N ARG A 336 11.20 4.63 59.98
CA ARG A 336 11.48 3.22 59.56
C ARG A 336 10.32 2.42 58.83
N PRO A 337 9.50 1.48 59.40
CA PRO A 337 9.28 0.19 58.69
C PRO A 337 7.86 -0.43 58.60
N ASP A 338 7.74 -1.43 57.71
CA ASP A 338 6.89 -2.65 57.69
C ASP A 338 5.54 -2.72 58.42
N THR A 339 4.46 -2.99 57.67
CA THR A 339 3.49 -4.05 58.02
C THR A 339 2.68 -4.59 56.83
N GLN A 340 2.58 -5.91 56.72
CA GLN A 340 1.55 -6.69 56.00
C GLN A 340 1.22 -7.93 56.88
N PRO A 341 0.10 -8.66 56.66
CA PRO A 341 -1.07 -8.36 55.84
C PRO A 341 -2.40 -8.41 56.64
N SER A 342 -3.52 -8.00 56.03
CA SER A 342 -4.85 -8.38 56.52
C SER A 342 -5.77 -8.84 55.38
N ILE A 343 -6.28 -10.06 55.52
CA ILE A 343 -7.30 -10.64 54.64
C ILE A 343 -8.67 -10.25 55.22
N THR A 344 -9.52 -9.59 54.43
CA THR A 344 -10.95 -9.49 54.71
C THR A 344 -11.75 -9.77 53.45
N SER A 345 -12.50 -10.87 53.49
CA SER A 345 -13.44 -11.31 52.47
C SER A 345 -14.78 -10.57 52.55
N GLY A 346 -15.43 -10.35 51.41
CA GLY A 346 -16.73 -9.71 51.28
C GLY A 346 -16.67 -8.53 50.32
N SER A 347 -17.52 -8.42 49.29
CA SER A 347 -18.67 -9.25 48.92
C SER A 347 -18.89 -9.19 47.41
N ASP A 348 -19.28 -10.29 46.79
CA ASP A 348 -19.59 -10.35 45.37
C ASP A 348 -20.75 -9.40 45.00
N THR A 349 -20.44 -8.40 44.17
CA THR A 349 -21.41 -7.66 43.36
C THR A 349 -21.17 -7.99 41.90
N GLU A 350 -21.71 -9.13 41.47
CA GLU A 350 -21.80 -9.49 40.06
C GLU A 350 -22.52 -8.37 39.28
N GLY A 351 -21.86 -7.76 38.29
CA GLY A 351 -22.58 -6.81 37.42
C GLY A 351 -21.84 -5.71 36.65
N SER A 352 -20.51 -5.73 36.45
CA SER A 352 -19.88 -4.77 35.49
C SER A 352 -18.54 -5.18 34.87
N ASP A 353 -17.68 -5.89 35.60
CA ASP A 353 -16.23 -5.90 35.27
C ASP A 353 -15.81 -6.71 34.04
N GLY A 354 -16.71 -7.54 33.48
CA GLY A 354 -16.47 -8.22 32.22
C GLY A 354 -16.13 -7.26 31.05
N LYS A 355 -16.62 -6.01 31.05
CA LYS A 355 -16.40 -5.08 29.92
C LYS A 355 -15.08 -4.31 29.93
N GLY A 356 -14.46 -4.11 31.10
CA GLY A 356 -13.21 -3.35 31.20
C GLY A 356 -12.01 -4.13 30.66
N ASP A 357 -11.98 -5.44 30.89
CA ASP A 357 -10.78 -6.26 30.68
C ASP A 357 -10.55 -6.59 29.19
N TRP A 358 -11.58 -7.00 28.44
CA TRP A 358 -11.42 -7.26 27.00
C TRP A 358 -11.11 -5.99 26.19
N ALA A 359 -11.55 -4.81 26.65
CA ALA A 359 -11.25 -3.54 25.99
C ALA A 359 -9.75 -3.20 26.02
N GLN A 360 -9.00 -3.64 27.05
CA GLN A 360 -7.55 -3.49 27.12
C GLN A 360 -6.83 -4.30 26.04
N HIS A 361 -7.37 -5.46 25.65
CA HIS A 361 -6.79 -6.35 24.65
C HIS A 361 -7.04 -5.93 23.19
N LEU A 362 -7.93 -4.98 22.92
CA LEU A 362 -8.14 -4.42 21.58
C LEU A 362 -6.99 -3.50 21.16
N SER A 363 -6.84 -3.32 19.84
CA SER A 363 -6.03 -2.24 19.28
C SER A 363 -6.59 -0.87 19.69
N PRO A 364 -5.75 0.19 19.79
CA PRO A 364 -6.22 1.57 19.93
C PRO A 364 -7.23 1.98 18.85
N PHE A 365 -7.02 1.50 17.61
CA PHE A 365 -7.99 1.65 16.51
C PHE A 365 -9.35 1.03 16.86
N GLY A 366 -9.36 -0.20 17.39
CA GLY A 366 -10.59 -0.88 17.76
C GLY A 366 -11.34 -0.20 18.91
N ARG A 367 -10.63 0.26 19.94
CA ARG A 367 -11.22 1.07 21.02
C ARG A 367 -11.84 2.38 20.52
N ALA A 368 -11.15 3.09 19.63
CA ALA A 368 -11.65 4.32 19.05
C ALA A 368 -12.85 4.10 18.13
N PHE A 369 -12.74 3.14 17.20
CA PHE A 369 -13.67 2.99 16.09
C PHE A 369 -14.89 2.13 16.40
N TYR A 370 -14.69 0.97 17.06
CA TYR A 370 -15.79 0.06 17.40
C TYR A 370 -16.39 0.39 18.76
N LEU A 371 -15.56 0.73 19.76
CA LEU A 371 -16.04 0.99 21.13
C LEU A 371 -16.35 2.46 21.42
N LYS A 372 -15.94 3.38 20.52
CA LYS A 372 -16.14 4.84 20.65
C LYS A 372 -15.53 5.44 21.93
N LEU A 373 -14.43 4.87 22.42
CA LEU A 373 -13.74 5.28 23.66
C LEU A 373 -12.76 6.45 23.47
N ALA A 374 -12.66 7.01 22.26
CA ALA A 374 -11.76 8.14 22.00
C ALA A 374 -12.33 9.46 22.55
N PRO A 375 -11.49 10.41 23.03
CA PRO A 375 -11.91 11.71 23.57
C PRO A 375 -12.36 12.70 22.48
N TYR A 376 -12.59 12.24 21.25
CA TYR A 376 -12.94 13.06 20.09
C TYR A 376 -13.93 12.31 19.19
N HIS A 377 -14.64 13.03 18.32
CA HIS A 377 -15.60 12.40 17.40
C HIS A 377 -14.90 11.62 16.27
N VAL A 378 -14.97 10.29 16.37
CA VAL A 378 -14.52 9.36 15.32
C VAL A 378 -15.58 9.26 14.23
N LEU A 379 -15.20 9.54 12.98
CA LEU A 379 -16.08 9.47 11.81
C LEU A 379 -16.55 8.03 11.58
N GLY A 380 -17.87 7.82 11.58
CA GLY A 380 -18.47 6.51 11.32
C GLY A 380 -18.36 6.06 9.86
N PRO A 381 -18.62 4.76 9.57
CA PRO A 381 -18.48 4.17 8.23
C PRO A 381 -19.22 4.92 7.11
N PHE A 382 -20.39 5.48 7.39
CA PHE A 382 -21.15 6.26 6.40
C PHE A 382 -20.43 7.56 5.99
N ALA A 383 -19.89 8.32 6.96
CA ALA A 383 -19.13 9.54 6.66
C ALA A 383 -17.85 9.20 5.88
N ILE A 384 -17.21 8.08 6.22
CA ILE A 384 -16.03 7.56 5.50
C ILE A 384 -16.37 7.20 4.06
N PHE A 385 -17.49 6.50 3.85
CA PHE A 385 -18.00 6.20 2.51
C PHE A 385 -18.25 7.48 1.72
N CYS A 386 -18.93 8.47 2.31
CA CYS A 386 -19.21 9.75 1.65
C CYS A 386 -17.93 10.48 1.21
N TYR A 387 -16.93 10.70 2.08
CA TYR A 387 -15.72 11.41 1.67
C TYR A 387 -14.84 10.59 0.72
N SER A 388 -14.74 9.28 0.91
CA SER A 388 -13.93 8.40 0.06
C SER A 388 -14.51 8.31 -1.36
N THR A 389 -15.83 8.25 -1.45
CA THR A 389 -16.60 8.28 -2.69
C THR A 389 -16.46 9.65 -3.37
N PHE A 390 -16.61 10.74 -2.62
CA PHE A 390 -16.39 12.11 -3.12
C PHE A 390 -15.00 12.26 -3.74
N PHE A 391 -13.92 11.91 -3.02
CA PHE A 391 -12.56 12.05 -3.57
C PHE A 391 -12.32 11.15 -4.79
N THR A 392 -13.00 10.00 -4.89
CA THR A 392 -12.90 9.12 -6.07
C THR A 392 -13.52 9.77 -7.30
N VAL A 393 -14.76 10.25 -7.18
CA VAL A 393 -15.47 10.93 -8.29
C VAL A 393 -14.78 12.25 -8.63
N PHE A 394 -14.42 13.06 -7.63
CA PHE A 394 -13.72 14.33 -7.81
C PHE A 394 -12.38 14.15 -8.54
N THR A 395 -11.57 13.16 -8.14
CA THR A 395 -10.29 12.89 -8.82
C THR A 395 -10.50 12.46 -10.27
N ALA A 396 -11.50 11.62 -10.55
CA ALA A 396 -11.82 11.19 -11.91
C ALA A 396 -12.27 12.36 -12.79
N VAL A 397 -13.19 13.19 -12.29
CA VAL A 397 -13.68 14.41 -12.99
C VAL A 397 -12.53 15.39 -13.22
N TYR A 398 -11.73 15.67 -12.18
CA TYR A 398 -10.62 16.63 -12.24
C TYR A 398 -9.66 16.33 -13.39
N TRP A 399 -9.23 15.08 -13.53
CA TRP A 399 -8.28 14.66 -14.57
C TRP A 399 -8.89 14.42 -15.95
N ASP A 400 -10.21 14.45 -16.09
CA ASP A 400 -10.91 14.37 -17.37
C ASP A 400 -11.12 15.77 -18.01
N VAL A 401 -11.16 16.82 -17.18
CA VAL A 401 -11.29 18.23 -17.63
C VAL A 401 -10.35 18.62 -18.77
N PRO A 402 -9.04 18.29 -18.80
CA PRO A 402 -8.15 18.66 -19.91
C PRO A 402 -8.65 18.13 -21.25
N SER A 403 -9.15 16.89 -21.29
CA SER A 403 -9.69 16.26 -22.51
C SER A 403 -10.96 16.97 -22.97
N VAL A 404 -11.90 17.18 -22.04
CA VAL A 404 -13.23 17.76 -22.31
C VAL A 404 -13.16 19.27 -22.61
N SER A 405 -12.25 20.01 -22.00
CA SER A 405 -12.00 21.42 -22.29
C SER A 405 -11.21 21.61 -23.59
N SER A 406 -10.29 20.70 -23.94
CA SER A 406 -9.55 20.80 -25.20
C SER A 406 -10.46 20.64 -26.42
N ILE A 407 -11.42 19.70 -26.41
CA ILE A 407 -12.38 19.57 -27.51
C ILE A 407 -13.35 20.76 -27.62
N GLN A 408 -13.70 21.41 -26.49
CA GLN A 408 -14.42 22.70 -26.51
C GLN A 408 -13.58 23.81 -27.17
N PHE A 409 -12.29 23.89 -26.85
CA PHE A 409 -11.37 24.83 -27.49
C PHE A 409 -11.25 24.58 -29.00
N VAL A 410 -11.20 23.32 -29.45
CA VAL A 410 -11.26 22.97 -30.89
C VAL A 410 -12.56 23.46 -31.53
N GLY A 411 -13.70 23.30 -30.86
CA GLY A 411 -14.99 23.83 -31.32
C GLY A 411 -15.01 25.34 -31.48
N ILE A 412 -14.39 26.09 -30.55
CA ILE A 412 -14.21 27.54 -30.66
C ILE A 412 -13.34 27.88 -31.87
N MET A 413 -12.17 27.24 -32.00
CA MET A 413 -11.23 27.48 -33.10
C MET A 413 -11.83 27.17 -34.49
N PHE A 414 -12.68 26.14 -34.61
CA PHE A 414 -13.41 25.84 -35.85
C PHE A 414 -14.47 26.89 -36.20
N ARG A 415 -14.99 27.63 -35.21
CA ARG A 415 -15.97 28.70 -35.43
C ARG A 415 -15.30 30.04 -35.75
N SER A 416 -14.15 30.35 -35.13
CA SER A 416 -13.45 31.64 -35.21
C SER A 416 -12.32 31.72 -36.24
N SER A 417 -11.50 30.67 -36.35
CA SER A 417 -10.13 30.80 -36.87
C SER A 417 -9.80 29.86 -38.04
N PHE A 418 -10.36 28.65 -38.07
CA PHE A 418 -10.08 27.70 -39.16
C PHE A 418 -10.98 27.95 -40.39
N PRO A 419 -10.40 28.05 -41.61
CA PRO A 419 -11.16 28.26 -42.84
C PRO A 419 -12.26 27.20 -43.04
N ARG A 420 -13.43 27.60 -43.54
CA ARG A 420 -14.53 26.68 -43.85
C ARG A 420 -14.37 26.11 -45.26
N GLY A 421 -14.59 24.81 -45.43
CA GLY A 421 -14.54 24.13 -46.74
C GLY A 421 -13.20 23.48 -47.11
N MET A 422 -12.26 23.34 -46.17
CA MET A 422 -11.02 22.56 -46.38
C MET A 422 -11.29 21.04 -46.35
N ASN A 423 -10.34 20.26 -46.88
CA ASN A 423 -10.43 18.79 -46.94
C ASN A 423 -10.38 18.16 -45.53
N VAL A 424 -11.01 16.99 -45.37
CA VAL A 424 -11.12 16.22 -44.12
C VAL A 424 -9.77 16.00 -43.42
N TRP A 425 -8.70 15.80 -44.20
CA TRP A 425 -7.33 15.66 -43.67
C TRP A 425 -6.83 16.90 -42.92
N PHE A 426 -7.19 18.11 -43.36
CA PHE A 426 -6.84 19.33 -42.62
C PHE A 426 -7.59 19.38 -41.29
N ASP A 427 -8.89 19.07 -41.28
CA ASP A 427 -9.69 19.03 -40.06
C ASP A 427 -9.16 17.99 -39.06
N LEU A 428 -8.74 16.81 -39.52
CA LEU A 428 -8.09 15.79 -38.67
C LEU A 428 -6.80 16.31 -38.03
N VAL A 429 -5.90 16.90 -38.81
CA VAL A 429 -4.63 17.45 -38.31
C VAL A 429 -4.86 18.64 -37.38
N ALA A 430 -5.82 19.51 -37.70
CA ALA A 430 -6.21 20.64 -36.86
C ALA A 430 -6.76 20.18 -35.50
N ILE A 431 -7.70 19.21 -35.48
CA ILE A 431 -8.21 18.60 -34.24
C ILE A 431 -7.06 17.99 -33.45
N PHE A 432 -6.23 17.15 -34.08
CA PHE A 432 -5.15 16.45 -33.39
C PHE A 432 -4.14 17.42 -32.74
N LEU A 433 -3.64 18.41 -33.49
CA LEU A 433 -2.64 19.36 -32.98
C LEU A 433 -3.23 20.29 -31.91
N THR A 434 -4.46 20.78 -32.08
CA THR A 434 -5.10 21.65 -31.08
C THR A 434 -5.50 20.89 -29.82
N MET A 435 -5.97 19.64 -29.93
CA MET A 435 -6.19 18.78 -28.76
C MET A 435 -4.89 18.41 -28.07
N LEU A 436 -3.82 18.07 -28.80
CA LEU A 436 -2.52 17.73 -28.21
C LEU A 436 -1.95 18.92 -27.43
N ALA A 437 -1.96 20.12 -28.02
CA ALA A 437 -1.51 21.35 -27.36
C ALA A 437 -2.40 21.70 -26.14
N GLY A 438 -3.73 21.63 -26.30
CA GLY A 438 -4.68 21.89 -25.23
C GLY A 438 -4.51 20.96 -24.04
N ILE A 439 -4.43 19.64 -24.29
CA ILE A 439 -4.24 18.63 -23.24
C ILE A 439 -2.87 18.82 -22.57
N ALA A 440 -1.81 19.08 -23.32
CA ALA A 440 -0.47 19.30 -22.76
C ALA A 440 -0.44 20.53 -21.82
N VAL A 441 -1.00 21.66 -22.24
CA VAL A 441 -1.05 22.88 -21.43
C VAL A 441 -1.97 22.71 -20.22
N LEU A 442 -3.20 22.23 -20.41
CA LEU A 442 -4.18 22.10 -19.34
C LEU A 442 -3.77 21.04 -18.30
N SER A 443 -3.24 19.89 -18.72
CA SER A 443 -2.77 18.86 -17.76
C SER A 443 -1.51 19.27 -17.00
N THR A 444 -0.65 20.12 -17.60
CA THR A 444 0.48 20.74 -16.89
C THR A 444 -0.01 21.71 -15.82
N ILE A 445 -0.93 22.62 -16.18
CA ILE A 445 -1.54 23.57 -15.23
C ILE A 445 -2.25 22.83 -14.09
N GLN A 446 -3.01 21.78 -14.40
CA GLN A 446 -3.66 20.94 -13.40
C GLN A 446 -2.66 20.18 -12.53
N SER A 447 -1.55 19.68 -13.05
CA SER A 447 -0.52 19.05 -12.22
C SER A 447 0.07 20.01 -11.20
N VAL A 448 0.38 21.24 -11.62
CA VAL A 448 0.86 22.30 -10.70
C VAL A 448 -0.22 22.63 -9.66
N LEU A 449 -1.47 22.84 -10.08
CA LEU A 449 -2.58 23.13 -9.19
C LEU A 449 -2.85 21.98 -8.19
N ALA A 450 -2.80 20.73 -8.64
CA ALA A 450 -2.94 19.56 -7.79
C ALA A 450 -1.85 19.50 -6.72
N LEU A 451 -0.57 19.73 -7.10
CA LEU A 451 0.53 19.79 -6.13
C LEU A 451 0.36 20.92 -5.11
N VAL A 452 -0.07 22.12 -5.56
CA VAL A 452 -0.40 23.25 -4.66
C VAL A 452 -1.54 22.88 -3.70
N ILE A 453 -2.60 22.22 -4.18
CA ILE A 453 -3.69 21.72 -3.34
C ILE A 453 -3.18 20.70 -2.31
N ILE A 454 -2.29 19.77 -2.68
CA ILE A 454 -1.71 18.80 -1.73
C ILE A 454 -0.90 19.52 -0.65
N ILE A 455 0.00 20.44 -1.04
CA ILE A 455 0.87 21.17 -0.11
C ILE A 455 0.01 22.02 0.84
N GLY A 456 -0.95 22.78 0.32
CA GLY A 456 -1.89 23.56 1.13
C GLY A 456 -2.71 22.69 2.07
N SER A 457 -3.24 21.56 1.59
CA SER A 457 -4.01 20.61 2.41
C SER A 457 -3.17 19.95 3.50
N LYS A 458 -1.89 19.68 3.25
CA LYS A 458 -0.95 19.18 4.27
C LYS A 458 -0.83 20.19 5.41
N TRP A 459 -0.55 21.46 5.09
CA TRP A 459 -0.36 22.48 6.11
C TRP A 459 -1.66 22.84 6.85
N LEU A 460 -2.81 22.81 6.15
CA LEU A 460 -4.12 23.06 6.74
C LEU A 460 -4.61 21.93 7.67
N LEU A 461 -4.47 20.66 7.26
CA LEU A 461 -5.03 19.52 7.99
C LEU A 461 -4.06 18.91 9.01
N MET A 462 -2.77 18.84 8.65
CA MET A 462 -1.74 18.14 9.44
C MET A 462 -0.79 19.12 10.16
N GLY A 463 -0.71 20.37 9.73
CA GLY A 463 0.22 21.36 10.27
C GLY A 463 1.69 20.93 10.10
N ARG A 464 2.48 21.15 11.14
CA ARG A 464 3.84 20.59 11.28
C ARG A 464 3.78 19.38 12.20
N ARG A 465 4.16 18.20 11.72
CA ARG A 465 4.23 17.01 12.57
C ARG A 465 5.40 17.12 13.55
N THR A 466 5.19 16.62 14.75
CA THR A 466 6.18 16.46 15.81
C THR A 466 6.32 14.98 16.14
N ALA A 467 7.46 14.58 16.72
CA ALA A 467 7.60 13.24 17.27
C ALA A 467 6.68 13.07 18.48
N GLY A 468 6.19 11.86 18.73
CA GLY A 468 5.25 11.55 19.80
C GLY A 468 4.25 10.44 19.45
N ASN A 469 3.40 10.10 20.41
CA ASN A 469 2.37 9.07 20.28
C ASN A 469 1.04 9.68 19.79
N TYR A 470 0.45 9.10 18.74
CA TYR A 470 -0.76 9.59 18.06
C TYR A 470 -1.80 8.48 17.86
N ASP A 471 -1.95 7.63 18.88
CA ASP A 471 -2.91 6.52 18.87
C ASP A 471 -4.35 6.99 18.56
N TRP A 472 -5.09 6.14 17.85
CA TRP A 472 -6.47 6.41 17.43
C TRP A 472 -7.43 6.67 18.59
N ASP A 473 -7.18 6.14 19.79
CA ASP A 473 -7.99 6.36 20.98
C ASP A 473 -7.57 7.60 21.79
N LYS A 474 -6.51 8.31 21.37
CA LYS A 474 -5.99 9.52 22.04
C LYS A 474 -6.09 10.77 21.17
N SER A 475 -5.86 10.66 19.86
CA SER A 475 -5.64 11.82 19.00
C SER A 475 -6.39 11.77 17.66
N PRO A 476 -7.07 12.85 17.22
CA PRO A 476 -7.68 12.94 15.89
C PRO A 476 -6.65 13.07 14.76
N TYR A 477 -5.35 12.89 15.02
CA TYR A 477 -4.30 12.90 14.00
C TYR A 477 -4.56 11.88 12.88
N CYS A 478 -4.81 10.60 13.23
CA CYS A 478 -4.98 9.54 12.24
C CYS A 478 -6.22 9.77 11.35
N GLN A 479 -7.31 10.31 11.90
CA GLN A 479 -8.50 10.68 11.14
C GLN A 479 -8.22 11.81 10.14
N ARG A 480 -7.49 12.86 10.55
CA ARG A 480 -7.07 13.95 9.65
C ARG A 480 -6.12 13.44 8.55
N TRP A 481 -5.24 12.49 8.89
CA TRP A 481 -4.35 11.84 7.93
C TRP A 481 -5.12 11.04 6.88
N GLN A 482 -6.17 10.31 7.24
CA GLN A 482 -7.03 9.61 6.28
C GLN A 482 -7.73 10.55 5.29
N ILE A 483 -8.23 11.69 5.76
CA ILE A 483 -8.80 12.73 4.88
C ILE A 483 -7.73 13.28 3.93
N PHE A 484 -6.53 13.57 4.46
CA PHE A 484 -5.39 14.00 3.65
C PHE A 484 -4.97 12.96 2.59
N LEU A 485 -4.93 11.66 2.93
CA LEU A 485 -4.69 10.56 1.97
C LEU A 485 -5.77 10.50 0.88
N GLY A 486 -7.01 10.88 1.21
CA GLY A 486 -8.11 11.08 0.26
C GLY A 486 -7.83 12.18 -0.76
N ILE A 487 -7.35 13.35 -0.30
CA ILE A 487 -6.96 14.47 -1.17
C ILE A 487 -5.74 14.08 -2.03
N GLU A 488 -4.75 13.38 -1.45
CA GLU A 488 -3.58 12.88 -2.18
C GLU A 488 -3.92 11.90 -3.33
N ARG A 489 -5.16 11.40 -3.44
CA ARG A 489 -5.60 10.67 -4.63
C ARG A 489 -5.41 11.51 -5.90
N LEU A 490 -5.52 12.84 -5.84
CA LEU A 490 -5.24 13.76 -6.96
C LEU A 490 -3.83 13.59 -7.54
N ARG A 491 -2.80 13.47 -6.69
CA ARG A 491 -1.39 13.32 -7.15
C ARG A 491 -0.98 11.87 -7.46
N ARG A 492 -1.76 10.88 -6.97
CA ARG A 492 -1.49 9.44 -7.15
C ARG A 492 -2.23 8.85 -8.35
N HIS A 493 -3.53 9.11 -8.50
CA HIS A 493 -4.40 8.47 -9.48
C HIS A 493 -4.53 9.29 -10.77
N CYS A 494 -3.39 9.63 -11.36
CA CYS A 494 -3.28 10.31 -12.65
C CYS A 494 -2.21 9.65 -13.52
N TYR A 495 -2.13 10.05 -14.80
CA TYR A 495 -1.17 9.49 -15.77
C TYR A 495 -1.15 7.95 -15.82
N LYS A 496 -2.35 7.35 -15.91
CA LYS A 496 -2.59 5.89 -15.87
C LYS A 496 -2.11 5.18 -14.58
N GLY A 497 -2.03 5.91 -13.46
CA GLY A 497 -1.63 5.38 -12.16
C GLY A 497 -0.15 5.60 -11.81
N ASN A 498 0.62 6.25 -12.70
CA ASN A 498 1.99 6.66 -12.37
C ASN A 498 2.03 7.83 -11.36
N GLY A 499 0.99 8.68 -11.34
CA GLY A 499 0.98 9.86 -10.49
C GLY A 499 1.93 10.96 -10.96
N ILE A 500 1.86 12.13 -10.33
CA ILE A 500 2.70 13.29 -10.70
C ILE A 500 4.15 13.07 -10.27
N LEU A 501 4.37 12.57 -9.05
CA LEU A 501 5.72 12.52 -8.46
C LEU A 501 6.65 11.51 -9.15
N ASN A 502 6.13 10.41 -9.72
CA ASN A 502 6.96 9.48 -10.51
C ASN A 502 7.52 10.12 -11.80
N LEU A 503 6.97 11.25 -12.25
CA LEU A 503 7.53 12.03 -13.36
C LEU A 503 8.63 13.00 -12.93
N LEU A 504 8.84 13.17 -11.61
CA LEU A 504 9.79 14.11 -11.01
C LEU A 504 10.97 13.41 -10.32
N THR A 505 10.98 12.08 -10.28
CA THR A 505 12.02 11.26 -9.64
C THR A 505 13.41 11.52 -10.21
N GLY A 506 14.42 11.52 -9.35
CA GLY A 506 15.79 11.91 -9.71
C GLY A 506 15.99 13.40 -10.01
N THR A 507 14.94 14.22 -10.10
CA THR A 507 15.05 15.66 -10.40
C THR A 507 15.05 16.53 -9.14
N HIS A 508 15.56 17.76 -9.26
CA HIS A 508 15.49 18.76 -8.20
C HIS A 508 14.05 19.15 -7.79
N TRP A 509 13.07 18.98 -8.68
CA TRP A 509 11.65 19.25 -8.38
C TRP A 509 11.11 18.36 -7.26
N MET A 510 11.57 17.10 -7.18
CA MET A 510 11.23 16.20 -6.08
C MET A 510 11.76 16.71 -4.73
N VAL A 511 12.99 17.25 -4.72
CA VAL A 511 13.61 17.84 -3.53
C VAL A 511 12.84 19.08 -3.09
N ILE A 512 12.46 19.97 -4.02
CA ILE A 512 11.62 21.14 -3.73
C ILE A 512 10.28 20.71 -3.13
N TYR A 513 9.61 19.71 -3.74
CA TYR A 513 8.33 19.20 -3.23
C TYR A 513 8.43 18.72 -1.78
N PHE A 514 9.43 17.89 -1.44
CA PHE A 514 9.57 17.40 -0.07
C PHE A 514 10.01 18.49 0.93
N LYS A 515 10.79 19.49 0.50
CA LYS A 515 11.07 20.70 1.32
C LYS A 515 9.79 21.47 1.62
N LEU A 516 8.93 21.71 0.62
CA LEU A 516 7.62 22.37 0.80
C LEU A 516 6.65 21.54 1.67
N MET A 517 6.80 20.22 1.69
CA MET A 517 6.07 19.32 2.59
C MET A 517 6.66 19.26 4.01
N GLY A 518 7.80 19.91 4.29
CA GLY A 518 8.37 20.09 5.62
C GLY A 518 9.73 19.40 5.88
N ALA A 519 10.27 18.63 4.93
CA ALA A 519 11.55 17.95 5.12
C ALA A 519 12.75 18.91 5.12
N LYS A 520 13.73 18.62 5.98
CA LYS A 520 15.04 19.25 5.94
C LYS A 520 15.91 18.44 4.99
N ILE A 521 16.32 19.03 3.86
CA ILE A 521 17.15 18.34 2.87
C ILE A 521 18.29 19.27 2.46
N GLY A 522 19.52 18.78 2.45
CA GLY A 522 20.71 19.52 2.04
C GLY A 522 20.76 19.91 0.57
N LYS A 523 21.98 20.17 0.11
CA LYS A 523 22.38 20.45 -1.28
C LYS A 523 22.69 19.16 -2.03
N ASP A 524 22.49 19.17 -3.34
CA ASP A 524 22.91 18.11 -4.27
C ASP A 524 22.39 16.70 -3.93
N CYS A 525 21.26 16.61 -3.22
CA CYS A 525 20.61 15.34 -2.91
C CYS A 525 19.79 14.85 -4.11
N ALA A 526 19.85 13.55 -4.37
CA ALA A 526 19.08 12.89 -5.43
C ALA A 526 18.09 11.90 -4.81
N LEU A 527 16.79 12.04 -5.12
CA LEU A 527 15.72 11.27 -4.51
C LEU A 527 15.00 10.38 -5.51
N PHE A 528 14.83 9.11 -5.15
CA PHE A 528 14.10 8.09 -5.89
C PHE A 528 14.66 7.86 -7.30
N VAL A 529 15.98 7.78 -7.45
CA VAL A 529 16.65 7.80 -8.76
C VAL A 529 16.33 6.60 -9.67
N ASN A 530 15.78 5.49 -9.14
CA ASN A 530 15.27 4.35 -9.91
C ASN A 530 13.88 4.57 -10.59
N GLY A 531 13.34 5.79 -10.58
CA GLY A 531 12.17 6.19 -11.39
C GLY A 531 10.80 5.86 -10.81
N THR A 532 10.53 4.63 -10.34
CA THR A 532 9.22 4.26 -9.76
C THR A 532 9.36 3.78 -8.32
N PRO A 533 9.39 4.70 -7.33
CA PRO A 533 9.59 4.32 -5.94
C PRO A 533 8.41 3.54 -5.37
N SER A 534 8.72 2.43 -4.72
CA SER A 534 7.76 1.55 -4.05
C SER A 534 7.22 2.15 -2.74
N LEU A 535 7.91 3.14 -2.16
CA LEU A 535 7.41 4.01 -1.10
C LEU A 535 8.03 5.41 -1.18
N MET A 536 7.19 6.44 -1.06
CA MET A 536 7.61 7.84 -0.89
C MET A 536 7.51 8.27 0.58
N PHE A 537 8.22 9.33 0.97
CA PHE A 537 8.17 9.89 2.32
C PHE A 537 6.74 10.22 2.75
N THR A 538 6.29 9.62 3.86
CA THR A 538 4.94 9.76 4.42
C THR A 538 4.82 10.94 5.40
N GLU A 539 5.87 11.19 6.19
CA GLU A 539 5.97 12.32 7.12
C GLU A 539 7.23 13.17 6.85
N PRO A 540 7.28 13.95 5.76
CA PRO A 540 8.46 14.75 5.41
C PRO A 540 8.97 15.64 6.55
N ASP A 541 8.06 16.22 7.35
CA ASP A 541 8.34 17.02 8.56
C ASP A 541 9.36 16.41 9.56
N LEU A 542 9.48 15.09 9.58
CA LEU A 542 10.28 14.33 10.54
C LEU A 542 11.58 13.77 9.94
N ILE A 543 11.81 14.00 8.64
CA ILE A 543 12.96 13.51 7.89
C ILE A 543 13.98 14.64 7.74
N THR A 544 15.22 14.34 8.11
CA THR A 544 16.39 15.21 7.86
C THR A 544 17.40 14.46 7.00
N LEU A 545 17.77 15.05 5.86
CA LEU A 545 18.84 14.58 4.97
C LEU A 545 19.94 15.66 4.91
N GLY A 546 21.20 15.26 5.11
CA GLY A 546 22.39 16.11 4.91
C GLY A 546 22.65 16.46 3.44
N ASP A 547 23.84 16.97 3.14
CA ASP A 547 24.30 17.29 1.78
C ASP A 547 24.71 16.03 1.01
N ARG A 548 24.46 15.99 -0.30
CA ARG A 548 24.86 14.91 -1.24
C ARG A 548 24.30 13.51 -0.88
N VAL A 549 23.14 13.46 -0.21
CA VAL A 549 22.44 12.19 0.08
C VAL A 549 21.79 11.64 -1.18
N VAL A 550 21.97 10.35 -1.44
CA VAL A 550 21.32 9.63 -2.55
C VAL A 550 20.33 8.61 -1.98
N VAL A 551 19.05 8.82 -2.27
CA VAL A 551 17.97 7.87 -1.99
C VAL A 551 17.55 7.25 -3.31
N ASP A 552 17.68 5.93 -3.44
CA ASP A 552 17.25 5.15 -4.58
C ASP A 552 15.77 4.73 -4.39
N ASP A 553 15.32 3.53 -4.78
CA ASP A 553 14.03 3.01 -4.26
C ASP A 553 14.18 2.50 -2.82
N ALA A 554 14.38 3.42 -1.87
CA ALA A 554 14.56 3.13 -0.46
C ALA A 554 13.42 3.65 0.43
N SER A 555 13.07 2.87 1.45
CA SER A 555 11.97 3.13 2.36
C SER A 555 12.42 3.90 3.60
N VAL A 556 12.24 5.23 3.60
CA VAL A 556 12.44 6.11 4.76
C VAL A 556 11.07 6.48 5.36
N VAL A 557 10.76 5.96 6.54
CA VAL A 557 9.44 6.09 7.19
C VAL A 557 9.59 6.52 8.63
N ALA A 558 8.97 7.64 9.00
CA ALA A 558 9.12 8.26 10.31
C ALA A 558 7.98 7.90 11.29
N HIS A 559 7.21 6.86 10.97
CA HIS A 559 6.16 6.31 11.82
C HIS A 559 6.31 4.80 12.00
N ILE A 560 5.83 4.29 13.13
CA ILE A 560 5.59 2.87 13.36
C ILE A 560 4.14 2.69 13.81
N ASN A 561 3.47 1.68 13.24
CA ASN A 561 2.11 1.29 13.62
C ASN A 561 2.11 -0.16 14.08
N THR A 562 2.21 -0.38 15.38
CA THR A 562 2.22 -1.72 15.99
C THR A 562 0.87 -1.98 16.62
N ARG A 563 0.04 -2.82 15.97
CA ARG A 563 -1.31 -3.17 16.41
C ARG A 563 -2.19 -1.95 16.75
N GLY A 564 -2.07 -0.87 15.98
CA GLY A 564 -2.82 0.38 16.16
C GLY A 564 -2.19 1.40 17.11
N LYS A 565 -1.09 1.06 17.80
CA LYS A 565 -0.24 2.05 18.48
C LYS A 565 0.58 2.78 17.42
N PHE A 566 0.40 4.10 17.30
CA PHE A 566 0.95 4.90 16.21
C PHE A 566 1.95 5.92 16.76
N ASP A 567 3.23 5.59 16.68
CA ASP A 567 4.33 6.44 17.17
C ASP A 567 5.05 7.12 16.00
N LEU A 568 5.26 8.43 16.12
CA LEU A 568 6.05 9.26 15.21
C LEU A 568 7.44 9.52 15.83
N ASN A 569 8.51 9.21 15.11
CA ASN A 569 9.89 9.50 15.52
C ASN A 569 10.61 10.31 14.44
N ARG A 570 11.77 10.88 14.76
CA ARG A 570 12.64 11.49 13.74
C ARG A 570 13.41 10.41 12.98
N VAL A 571 13.77 10.71 11.74
CA VAL A 571 14.71 9.90 10.94
C VAL A 571 15.75 10.85 10.36
N GLU A 572 17.02 10.60 10.70
CA GLU A 572 18.12 11.52 10.42
C GLU A 572 19.21 10.80 9.62
N ILE A 573 19.53 11.34 8.44
CA ILE A 573 20.50 10.80 7.49
C ILE A 573 21.55 11.89 7.25
N GLY A 574 22.79 11.62 7.64
CA GLY A 574 23.92 12.54 7.53
C GLY A 574 24.38 12.78 6.10
N ASP A 575 25.47 13.52 5.93
CA ASP A 575 25.98 13.87 4.60
C ASP A 575 26.46 12.64 3.83
N ARG A 576 26.37 12.71 2.49
CA ARG A 576 26.95 11.75 1.53
C ARG A 576 26.44 10.31 1.71
N CYS A 577 25.32 10.14 2.41
CA CYS A 577 24.74 8.82 2.68
C CYS A 577 24.14 8.16 1.43
N VAL A 578 24.49 6.88 1.30
CA VAL A 578 24.05 5.82 0.38
C VAL A 578 22.76 5.05 0.73
N LEU A 579 21.56 5.31 0.20
CA LEU A 579 20.42 4.38 0.39
C LEU A 579 20.02 3.71 -0.93
N ARG A 580 20.43 2.46 -1.15
CA ARG A 580 20.19 1.71 -2.41
C ARG A 580 18.81 1.05 -2.48
N THR A 581 18.42 0.60 -3.68
CA THR A 581 17.12 -0.04 -3.96
C THR A 581 16.76 -1.15 -2.97
N GLY A 582 15.54 -1.11 -2.43
CA GLY A 582 15.03 -2.03 -1.42
C GLY A 582 15.44 -1.71 0.02
N SER A 583 16.50 -0.92 0.26
CA SER A 583 16.93 -0.61 1.62
C SER A 583 15.85 0.13 2.43
N ARG A 584 15.83 -0.09 3.74
CA ARG A 584 14.81 0.42 4.66
C ARG A 584 15.44 0.93 5.94
N LEU A 585 15.09 2.17 6.28
CA LEU A 585 15.43 2.82 7.53
C LEU A 585 14.12 2.96 8.33
N LEU A 586 13.99 2.20 9.41
CA LEU A 586 12.79 2.21 10.24
C LEU A 586 12.69 3.47 11.12
N SER A 587 11.49 3.75 11.60
CA SER A 587 11.18 4.90 12.45
C SER A 587 12.10 4.96 13.68
N GLY A 588 12.76 6.11 13.90
CA GLY A 588 13.70 6.33 14.99
C GLY A 588 15.16 5.99 14.69
N ALA A 589 15.44 5.30 13.58
CA ALA A 589 16.80 4.97 13.17
C ALA A 589 17.56 6.17 12.57
N GLN A 590 18.88 6.12 12.63
CA GLN A 590 19.79 7.16 12.14
C GLN A 590 20.88 6.60 11.23
N MET A 591 21.34 7.41 10.28
CA MET A 591 22.55 7.16 9.50
C MET A 591 23.53 8.31 9.69
N LYS A 592 24.75 8.05 10.17
CA LYS A 592 25.83 9.03 10.24
C LYS A 592 26.50 9.21 8.86
N SER A 593 27.30 10.26 8.73
CA SER A 593 27.88 10.69 7.44
C SER A 593 28.71 9.59 6.74
N ASP A 594 28.72 9.64 5.41
CA ASP A 594 29.45 8.71 4.52
C ASP A 594 29.05 7.23 4.63
N SER A 595 27.97 6.91 5.37
CA SER A 595 27.45 5.54 5.50
C SER A 595 26.63 5.09 4.29
N CYS A 596 26.50 3.78 4.10
CA CYS A 596 25.81 3.19 2.95
C CYS A 596 25.00 1.95 3.33
N LEU A 597 23.74 1.92 2.94
CA LEU A 597 22.90 0.72 2.90
C LEU A 597 22.97 0.11 1.51
N LEU A 598 23.33 -1.17 1.41
CA LEU A 598 23.29 -1.90 0.15
C LEU A 598 21.86 -2.25 -0.26
N GLU A 599 21.71 -2.81 -1.45
CA GLU A 599 20.44 -3.39 -1.90
C GLU A 599 19.93 -4.39 -0.87
N HIS A 600 18.62 -4.37 -0.58
CA HIS A 600 17.99 -5.24 0.43
C HIS A 600 18.67 -5.18 1.82
N THR A 601 18.61 -4.00 2.46
CA THR A 601 19.17 -3.77 3.80
C THR A 601 18.10 -3.23 4.75
N LEU A 602 17.89 -3.84 5.91
CA LEU A 602 16.95 -3.37 6.94
C LEU A 602 17.68 -2.92 8.21
N ILE A 603 17.66 -1.60 8.47
CA ILE A 603 18.09 -1.02 9.75
C ILE A 603 16.90 -1.01 10.72
N MET A 604 17.09 -1.50 11.94
CA MET A 604 16.01 -1.61 12.92
C MET A 604 15.67 -0.26 13.55
N GLY A 605 14.46 -0.13 14.10
CA GLY A 605 13.97 1.13 14.67
C GLY A 605 14.75 1.50 15.93
N GLY A 606 15.47 2.63 15.89
CA GLY A 606 16.33 3.11 16.97
C GLY A 606 17.83 2.86 16.75
N ASP A 607 18.20 2.03 15.78
CA ASP A 607 19.61 1.76 15.45
C ASP A 607 20.31 2.98 14.85
N VAL A 608 21.62 3.04 15.03
CA VAL A 608 22.51 4.04 14.45
C VAL A 608 23.51 3.37 13.52
N VAL A 609 23.49 3.72 12.24
CA VAL A 609 24.55 3.33 11.30
C VAL A 609 25.71 4.33 11.43
N GLU A 610 26.83 3.86 11.94
CA GLU A 610 28.01 4.68 12.21
C GLU A 610 28.71 5.23 10.96
N GLU A 611 29.57 6.24 11.15
CA GLU A 611 30.22 6.94 10.04
C GLU A 611 31.03 5.99 9.15
N ARG A 612 30.92 6.19 7.83
CA ARG A 612 31.62 5.42 6.78
C ARG A 612 31.30 3.91 6.74
N ARG A 613 30.39 3.41 7.58
CA ARG A 613 30.00 2.00 7.58
C ARG A 613 29.15 1.62 6.37
N THR A 614 29.28 0.37 5.95
CA THR A 614 28.41 -0.25 4.94
C THR A 614 27.56 -1.28 5.65
N MET A 615 26.26 -1.30 5.41
CA MET A 615 25.33 -2.26 6.00
C MET A 615 24.68 -3.09 4.89
N GLN A 616 24.47 -4.39 5.15
CA GLN A 616 23.76 -5.31 4.27
C GLN A 616 23.02 -6.34 5.12
N GLY A 617 21.90 -6.86 4.63
CA GLY A 617 21.15 -7.94 5.27
C GLY A 617 19.83 -7.46 5.86
N TRP A 618 18.99 -8.42 6.25
CA TRP A 618 17.61 -8.13 6.61
C TRP A 618 17.14 -8.96 7.84
N PRO A 619 17.48 -8.60 9.09
CA PRO A 619 18.13 -7.37 9.55
C PRO A 619 19.60 -7.21 9.16
N ALA A 620 20.07 -5.96 9.14
CA ALA A 620 21.40 -5.64 8.62
C ALA A 620 22.54 -5.90 9.60
N GLU A 621 23.67 -6.35 9.04
CA GLU A 621 24.97 -6.50 9.69
C GLU A 621 26.01 -5.62 8.94
N GLU A 622 27.19 -5.41 9.54
CA GLU A 622 28.25 -4.62 8.87
C GLU A 622 28.83 -5.41 7.69
N PHE A 623 28.77 -4.80 6.50
CA PHE A 623 29.33 -5.37 5.27
C PHE A 623 30.78 -4.93 5.07
N SER A 624 31.70 -5.89 5.21
CA SER A 624 33.15 -5.72 5.02
C SER A 624 33.65 -6.02 3.60
N GLY A 625 32.77 -6.52 2.72
CA GLY A 625 33.11 -6.88 1.35
C GLY A 625 33.36 -5.69 0.43
N LYS A 626 33.81 -5.97 -0.81
CA LYS A 626 33.87 -4.94 -1.85
C LYS A 626 32.46 -4.59 -2.32
N ARG A 627 32.18 -3.29 -2.45
CA ARG A 627 30.88 -2.75 -2.92
C ARG A 627 30.66 -2.94 -4.43
N ILE A 628 31.75 -3.24 -5.16
CA ILE A 628 31.91 -3.61 -6.59
C ILE A 628 33.22 -4.41 -6.71
#